data_AF-A0A850VJL9-F1
#
_entry.id   AF-A0A850VJL9-F1
#
_cell.length_a   1.000
_cell.length_b   1.000
_cell.length_c   1.000
_cell.angle_alpha   90.00
_cell.angle_beta   90.00
_cell.angle_gamma   90.00
#
_symmetry.space_group_name_H-M   'P 1'
#
loop_
_entity.id
_entity.type
_entity.pdbx_description
1 polymer ?
#
loop_
_entity_poly.entity_id
_entity_poly.type
_entity_poly.pdbx_seq_one_letter_code
_entity_poly.pdbx_strand_id
1 'polypeptide(L)'
;LGGLFTEDLGVAEVIYTEVALRLHIPKAKVLKCIEATMKVFVWALSKQKNFDFVFKNLGILVCRKGRVIMRFFEDLLRDVDKTGKLANSFLQV
;
A
#
# COMPACT_ATOMS: atom_id res chain seq x y z
N LEU A 1 -4.48 24.30 0.66
CA LEU A 1 -4.10 22.87 0.64
C LEU A 1 -3.49 22.38 1.97
N GLY A 2 -3.70 23.06 3.11
CA GLY A 2 -2.94 22.80 4.35
C GLY A 2 -3.76 22.34 5.55
N GLY A 3 -4.76 21.48 5.37
CA GLY A 3 -5.67 21.09 6.45
C GLY A 3 -5.89 19.59 6.68
N LEU A 4 -5.31 18.69 5.88
CA LEU A 4 -5.63 17.26 5.93
C LEU A 4 -4.60 16.37 6.66
N PHE A 5 -3.55 16.93 7.28
CA PHE A 5 -2.40 16.13 7.76
C PHE A 5 -2.03 16.30 9.24
N THR A 6 -2.72 17.15 10.00
CA THR A 6 -2.33 17.43 11.39
C THR A 6 -2.71 16.32 12.37
N GLU A 7 -3.83 15.62 12.13
CA GLU A 7 -4.23 14.45 12.92
C GLU A 7 -3.49 13.16 12.48
N ASP A 8 -3.07 13.10 11.21
CA ASP A 8 -2.29 11.99 10.63
C ASP A 8 -0.85 11.90 11.15
N LEU A 9 -0.27 13.00 11.66
CA LEU A 9 1.14 13.03 12.06
C LEU A 9 1.41 12.16 13.30
N GLY A 10 0.50 12.17 14.28
CA GLY A 10 0.59 11.35 15.49
C GLY A 10 0.39 9.86 15.20
N VAL A 11 -0.54 9.53 14.30
CA VAL A 11 -0.77 8.14 13.84
C VAL A 11 0.42 7.63 13.03
N ALA A 12 0.97 8.45 12.13
CA ALA A 12 2.16 8.10 11.37
C ALA A 12 3.38 7.88 12.26
N GLU A 13 3.56 8.69 13.31
CA GLU A 13 4.64 8.53 14.29
C GLU A 13 4.58 7.18 15.03
N VAL A 14 3.39 6.74 15.43
CA VAL A 14 3.18 5.43 16.05
C VAL A 14 3.50 4.31 15.06
N ILE A 15 3.03 4.42 13.81
CA ILE A 15 3.29 3.42 12.75
C ILE A 15 4.78 3.26 12.48
N TYR A 16 5.53 4.36 12.32
CA TYR A 16 6.96 4.29 12.02
C TYR A 16 7.76 3.70 13.17
N THR A 17 7.34 3.98 14.40
CA THR A 17 7.97 3.44 15.61
C THR A 17 7.75 1.94 15.71
N GLU A 18 6.51 1.48 15.50
CA GLU A 18 6.17 0.06 15.48
C GLU A 18 6.95 -0.71 14.40
N VAL A 19 7.01 -0.16 13.18
CA VAL A 19 7.76 -0.77 12.07
C VAL A 19 9.26 -0.83 12.38
N ALA A 20 9.83 0.25 12.95
CA ALA A 20 11.23 0.29 13.35
C ALA A 20 11.57 -0.80 14.39
N LEU A 21 10.69 -0.98 15.39
CA LEU A 21 10.82 -2.00 16.42
C LEU A 21 10.73 -3.41 15.81
N ARG A 22 9.70 -3.70 15.00
CA ARG A 22 9.50 -5.03 14.39
C ARG A 22 10.63 -5.43 13.43
N LEU A 23 11.17 -4.46 12.70
CA LEU A 23 12.23 -4.71 11.70
C LEU A 23 13.64 -4.55 12.27
N HIS A 24 13.78 -4.16 13.55
CA HIS A 24 15.06 -3.86 14.19
C HIS A 24 15.94 -2.90 13.38
N ILE A 25 15.34 -1.85 12.81
CA ILE A 25 16.06 -0.82 12.06
C ILE A 25 15.72 0.58 12.61
N PRO A 26 16.63 1.56 12.46
CA PRO A 26 16.36 2.91 12.94
C PRO A 26 15.10 3.51 12.29
N LYS A 27 14.25 4.18 13.09
CA LYS A 27 13.05 4.90 12.60
C LYS A 27 13.36 5.86 11.44
N ALA A 28 14.50 6.55 11.50
CA ALA A 28 14.95 7.42 10.40
C ALA A 28 15.18 6.65 9.09
N LYS A 29 15.61 5.39 9.16
CA LYS A 29 15.77 4.51 7.99
C LYS A 29 14.41 4.06 7.45
N VAL A 30 13.46 3.71 8.33
CA VAL A 30 12.07 3.40 7.96
C VAL A 30 11.46 4.56 7.19
N LEU A 31 11.55 5.79 7.73
CA LEU A 31 11.00 6.98 7.09
C LEU A 31 11.59 7.20 5.70
N LYS A 32 12.93 7.14 5.56
CA LYS A 32 13.62 7.28 4.27
C LYS A 32 13.18 6.22 3.25
N CYS A 33 12.97 4.98 3.69
CA CYS A 33 12.49 3.91 2.81
C CYS A 33 11.07 4.18 2.30
N ILE A 34 10.17 4.62 3.19
CA ILE A 34 8.78 4.96 2.83
C ILE A 34 8.77 6.15 1.87
N GLU A 35 9.50 7.22 2.16
CA GLU A 35 9.63 8.39 1.30
C GLU A 35 10.18 8.04 -0.10
N ALA A 36 11.24 7.23 -0.16
CA ALA A 36 11.83 6.79 -1.41
C ALA A 36 10.82 5.97 -2.24
N THR A 37 10.08 5.08 -1.58
CA THR A 37 9.04 4.26 -2.23
C THR A 37 7.93 5.14 -2.78
N MET A 38 7.42 6.11 -2.01
CA MET A 38 6.40 7.06 -2.45
C MET A 38 6.86 7.90 -3.64
N LYS A 39 8.13 8.34 -3.65
CA LYS A 39 8.72 9.05 -4.80
C LYS A 39 8.71 8.20 -6.07
N VAL A 40 9.02 6.91 -5.96
CA VAL A 40 8.97 5.97 -7.10
C VAL A 40 7.54 5.83 -7.61
N PHE A 41 6.54 5.70 -6.73
CA PHE A 41 5.12 5.67 -7.11
C PHE A 41 4.71 6.92 -7.87
N VAL A 42 4.96 8.10 -7.29
CA VAL A 42 4.60 9.39 -7.90
C VAL A 42 5.26 9.53 -9.27
N TRP A 43 6.56 9.23 -9.36
CA TRP A 43 7.27 9.29 -10.63
C TRP A 43 6.68 8.33 -11.66
N ALA A 44 6.47 7.06 -11.31
CA ALA A 44 6.01 6.04 -12.24
C ALA A 44 4.59 6.32 -12.74
N LEU A 45 3.70 6.80 -11.87
CA LEU A 45 2.35 7.24 -12.23
C LEU A 45 2.38 8.48 -13.12
N SER A 46 3.19 9.49 -12.80
CA SER A 46 3.32 10.72 -13.61
C SER A 46 3.80 10.45 -15.02
N LYS A 47 4.64 9.41 -15.19
CA LYS A 47 5.17 8.97 -16.49
C LYS A 47 4.32 7.89 -17.15
N GLN A 48 3.15 7.56 -16.58
CA GLN A 48 2.24 6.50 -17.05
C GLN A 48 2.97 5.18 -17.31
N LYS A 49 4.00 4.87 -16.51
CA LYS A 49 4.75 3.63 -16.63
C LYS A 49 3.83 2.47 -16.29
N ASN A 50 4.06 1.34 -16.96
CA ASN A 50 3.43 0.09 -16.58
C ASN A 50 4.31 -0.57 -15.53
N PHE A 51 3.76 -0.81 -14.34
CA PHE A 51 4.43 -1.47 -13.24
C PHE A 51 3.41 -2.13 -12.33
N ASP A 52 3.86 -3.12 -11.56
CA ASP A 52 3.04 -3.82 -10.58
C ASP A 52 3.72 -3.71 -9.21
N PHE A 53 2.96 -3.37 -8.19
CA PHE A 53 3.41 -3.48 -6.80
C PHE A 53 2.77 -4.67 -6.14
N VAL A 54 3.59 -5.63 -5.72
CA VAL A 54 3.15 -6.81 -5.01
C VAL A 54 3.20 -6.55 -3.51
N PHE A 55 2.03 -6.43 -2.90
CA PHE A 55 1.90 -6.45 -1.45
C PHE A 55 1.76 -7.91 -1.03
N LYS A 56 2.81 -8.44 -0.40
CA LYS A 56 2.84 -9.83 0.08
C LYS A 56 1.60 -10.09 0.95
N ASN A 57 0.91 -11.20 0.66
CA ASN A 57 -0.34 -11.64 1.32
C ASN A 57 -1.55 -10.70 1.16
N LEU A 58 -1.43 -9.61 0.40
CA LEU A 58 -2.49 -8.63 0.19
C LEU A 58 -3.01 -8.68 -1.24
N GLY A 59 -2.10 -8.53 -2.21
CA GLY A 59 -2.45 -8.49 -3.61
C GLY A 59 -1.46 -7.70 -4.44
N ILE A 60 -1.90 -7.32 -5.63
CA ILE A 60 -1.09 -6.62 -6.63
C ILE A 60 -1.79 -5.33 -7.03
N LEU A 61 -1.10 -4.21 -6.84
CA LEU A 61 -1.51 -2.93 -7.41
C LEU A 61 -0.98 -2.85 -8.85
N VAL A 62 -1.89 -3.03 -9.80
CA VAL A 62 -1.61 -3.06 -11.23
C VAL A 62 -1.74 -1.66 -11.80
N CYS A 63 -0.62 -1.11 -12.28
CA CYS A 63 -0.57 0.19 -12.92
C CYS A 63 -0.35 0.02 -14.42
N ARG A 64 -1.33 0.43 -15.24
CA ARG A 64 -1.28 0.32 -16.70
C ARG A 64 -1.79 1.59 -17.35
N LYS A 65 -0.96 2.25 -18.17
CA LYS A 65 -1.31 3.48 -18.90
C LYS A 65 -1.96 4.55 -17.99
N GLY A 66 -1.39 4.76 -16.81
CA GLY A 66 -1.91 5.71 -15.81
C GLY A 66 -3.16 5.27 -15.05
N ARG A 67 -3.75 4.10 -15.36
CA ARG A 67 -4.83 3.50 -14.56
C ARG A 67 -4.25 2.61 -13.48
N VAL A 68 -4.80 2.72 -12.27
CA VAL A 68 -4.39 1.97 -11.10
C VAL A 68 -5.55 1.08 -10.66
N ILE A 69 -5.32 -0.22 -10.57
CA ILE A 69 -6.31 -1.21 -10.15
C ILE A 69 -5.68 -2.11 -9.08
N MET A 70 -6.35 -2.30 -7.95
CA MET A 70 -5.94 -3.27 -6.95
C MET A 70 -6.56 -4.63 -7.27
N ARG A 71 -5.73 -5.67 -7.31
CA ARG A 71 -6.15 -7.08 -7.39
C ARG A 71 -5.78 -7.77 -6.09
N PHE A 72 -6.76 -8.20 -5.31
CA PHE A 72 -6.51 -8.88 -4.05
C PHE A 72 -6.19 -10.35 -4.26
N PHE A 73 -5.38 -10.92 -3.38
CA PHE A 73 -5.22 -12.38 -3.34
C PHE A 73 -6.48 -13.01 -2.76
N GLU A 74 -6.87 -14.15 -3.33
CA GLU A 74 -8.06 -14.87 -2.91
C GLU A 74 -8.00 -15.29 -1.43
N ASP A 75 -6.84 -15.73 -0.95
CA ASP A 75 -6.64 -16.12 0.45
C ASP A 75 -6.98 -14.97 1.41
N LEU A 76 -6.54 -13.74 1.10
CA LEU A 76 -6.90 -12.56 1.88
C LEU A 76 -8.42 -12.33 1.87
N LEU A 77 -9.04 -12.41 0.69
CA LEU A 77 -10.47 -12.17 0.56
C LEU A 77 -11.29 -13.19 1.35
N ARG A 78 -10.86 -14.45 1.38
CA ARG A 78 -11.49 -15.53 2.16
C ARG A 78 -11.30 -15.35 3.67
N ASP A 79 -10.12 -14.88 4.09
CA ASP A 79 -9.84 -14.60 5.51
C ASP A 79 -10.67 -13.43 6.04
N VAL A 80 -10.78 -12.36 5.25
CA VAL A 80 -11.52 -11.15 5.63
C VAL A 80 -13.03 -11.35 5.46
N ASP A 81 -13.46 -12.13 4.48
CA ASP A 81 -14.87 -12.39 4.22
C ASP A 81 -15.25 -13.87 4.30
N LYS A 82 -15.67 -14.25 5.51
CA LYS A 82 -16.20 -15.59 5.78
C LYS A 82 -17.55 -15.87 5.09
N THR A 83 -18.20 -14.86 4.51
CA THR A 83 -19.45 -15.02 3.75
C THR A 83 -19.23 -15.29 2.26
N GLY A 84 -18.01 -15.05 1.76
CA GLY A 84 -17.61 -15.26 0.36
C GLY A 84 -18.14 -14.21 -0.64
N LYS A 85 -18.92 -13.21 -0.20
CA LYS A 85 -19.46 -12.14 -1.06
C LYS A 85 -18.37 -11.24 -1.66
N LEU A 86 -17.39 -10.84 -0.87
CA LEU A 86 -16.22 -10.06 -1.28
C LEU A 86 -15.34 -10.88 -2.21
N ALA A 87 -15.05 -12.14 -1.87
CA ALA A 87 -14.32 -13.04 -2.77
C ALA A 87 -14.99 -13.12 -4.15
N ASN A 88 -16.30 -13.35 -4.18
CA ASN A 88 -17.06 -13.40 -5.44
C ASN A 88 -17.05 -12.06 -6.19
N SER A 89 -17.08 -10.92 -5.50
CA SER A 89 -17.12 -9.60 -6.15
C SER A 89 -15.75 -9.18 -6.73
N PHE A 90 -14.65 -9.55 -6.06
CA PHE A 90 -13.30 -9.12 -6.44
C PHE A 90 -12.56 -10.12 -7.36
N LEU A 91 -12.99 -11.38 -7.42
CA LEU A 91 -12.38 -12.41 -8.26
C LEU A 91 -13.04 -12.56 -9.64
N GLN A 92 -14.20 -11.94 -9.88
CA GLN A 92 -14.95 -12.00 -11.16
C GLN A 92 -14.35 -11.15 -12.30
N VAL A 93 -13.02 -11.10 -12.43
CA VAL A 93 -12.33 -10.32 -13.48
C VAL A 93 -12.29 -11.08 -14.80
#